data_AF-A0A1T5CKK8-F1
#
_entry.id   AF-A0A1T5CKK8-F1
#
_cell.length_a   1.000
_cell.length_b   1.000
_cell.length_c   1.000
_cell.angle_alpha   90.00
_cell.angle_beta   90.00
_cell.angle_gamma   90.00
#
_symmetry.space_group_name_H-M   'P 1'
#
loop_
_entity.id
_entity.type
_entity.pdbx_description
1 polymer ?
#
loop_
_entity_poly.entity_id
_entity_poly.type
_entity_poly.pdbx_seq_one_letter_code
_entity_poly.pdbx_strand_id
1 'polypeptide(L)' 'MEESRVEAAGGKVFKPKMGIGEFGFMSLITDTEGNMVGLHSLK' A
#
# COMPACT_ATOMS: atom_id res chain seq x y z
N MET A 1 8.62 -0.62 -5.52
CA MET A 1 7.25 -0.36 -5.05
C MET A 1 7.12 -0.96 -3.67
N GLU A 2 6.76 -0.15 -2.67
CA GLU A 2 6.69 -0.55 -1.27
C GLU A 2 5.64 -1.64 -1.03
N GLU A 3 4.50 -1.56 -1.74
CA GLU A 3 3.44 -2.57 -1.70
C GLU A 3 3.89 -3.97 -2.18
N SER A 4 4.94 -4.07 -3.00
CA SER A 4 5.47 -5.36 -3.46
C SER A 4 6.10 -6.20 -2.33
N ARG A 5 6.41 -5.58 -1.19
CA ARG A 5 6.95 -6.29 -0.01
C ARG A 5 5.86 -6.91 0.86
N VAL A 6 4.60 -6.53 0.63
CA VAL A 6 3.47 -6.87 1.50
C VAL A 6 3.13 -8.34 1.42
N GLU A 7 3.05 -8.89 0.20
CA GLU A 7 2.76 -10.31 0.00
C GLU A 7 3.87 -11.20 0.59
N ALA A 8 5.13 -10.80 0.42
CA ALA A 8 6.28 -11.49 1.02
C ALA A 8 6.26 -11.47 2.56
N ALA A 9 5.63 -10.47 3.17
CA ALA A 9 5.45 -10.35 4.62
C ALA A 9 4.16 -11.03 5.12
N GLY A 10 3.39 -11.69 4.26
CA GLY A 10 2.14 -12.36 4.61
C GLY A 10 0.91 -11.44 4.65
N GLY A 11 1.07 -10.16 4.27
CA GLY A 11 -0.05 -9.25 4.05
C GLY A 11 -0.67 -9.40 2.66
N LYS A 12 -1.62 -8.54 2.34
CA LYS A 12 -2.30 -8.48 1.02
C LYS A 12 -2.38 -7.06 0.50
N VAL A 13 -2.24 -6.89 -0.81
CA VAL A 13 -2.56 -5.60 -1.45
C VAL A 13 -4.07 -5.51 -1.60
N PHE A 14 -4.69 -4.54 -0.93
CA PHE A 14 -6.12 -4.28 -1.03
C PHE A 14 -6.43 -3.33 -2.20
N LYS A 15 -5.61 -2.27 -2.33
CA LYS A 15 -5.67 -1.35 -3.45
C LYS A 15 -4.25 -1.03 -3.92
N PRO A 16 -3.88 -1.37 -5.17
CA PRO A 16 -2.55 -1.13 -5.68
C PRO A 16 -2.24 0.37 -5.78
N LYS A 17 -0.97 0.71 -5.95
CA LYS A 17 -0.48 2.08 -5.99
C LYS A 17 -1.21 2.88 -7.06
N MET A 18 -1.87 3.94 -6.62
CA MET A 18 -2.59 4.87 -7.47
C MET A 18 -2.16 6.31 -7.18
N GLY A 19 -2.16 7.15 -8.21
CA GLY A 19 -1.92 8.58 -8.06
C GLY A 19 -3.11 9.28 -7.42
N ILE A 20 -2.84 10.25 -6.55
CA ILE A 20 -3.84 11.11 -5.89
C ILE A 20 -3.66 12.58 -6.28
N GLY A 21 -3.21 12.81 -7.52
CA GLY A 21 -2.93 14.15 -8.04
C GLY A 21 -1.60 14.71 -7.53
N GLU A 22 -1.60 15.99 -7.18
CA GLU A 22 -0.41 16.70 -6.68
C GLU A 22 0.11 16.17 -5.33
N PHE A 23 -0.70 15.41 -4.61
CA PHE A 23 -0.36 14.82 -3.33
C PHE A 23 0.46 13.53 -3.44
N GLY A 24 0.86 13.12 -4.65
CA GLY A 24 1.69 11.94 -4.90
C GLY A 24 0.87 10.67 -5.15
N PHE A 25 1.26 9.58 -4.49
CA PHE A 25 0.70 8.25 -4.66
C PHE A 25 0.31 7.62 -3.33
N MET A 26 -0.69 6.76 -3.37
CA MET A 26 -1.07 5.92 -2.23
C MET A 26 -1.31 4.47 -2.65
N SER A 27 -1.12 3.54 -1.73
CA SER A 27 -1.58 2.16 -1.82
C SER A 27 -2.24 1.75 -0.50
N LEU A 28 -3.23 0.87 -0.57
CA LEU A 28 -3.87 0.28 0.62
C LEU A 28 -3.51 -1.19 0.71
N ILE A 29 -3.07 -1.59 1.88
CA ILE A 29 -2.66 -2.97 2.16
C ILE A 29 -3.39 -3.45 3.41
N THR A 30 -3.45 -4.77 3.55
CA THR A 30 -3.89 -5.45 4.77
C THR A 30 -2.69 -6.19 5.34
N ASP A 31 -2.39 -5.98 6.62
CA ASP A 31 -1.31 -6.71 7.29
C ASP A 31 -1.75 -8.13 7.70
N THR A 32 -0.86 -8.86 8.38
CA THR A 32 -1.12 -10.22 8.87
C THR A 32 -2.16 -10.30 9.97
N GLU A 33 -2.46 -9.19 10.63
CA GLU A 33 -3.44 -9.08 11.71
C GLU A 33 -4.83 -8.66 11.19
N GLY A 34 -4.93 -8.36 9.90
CA GLY A 34 -6.17 -7.89 9.26
C GLY A 34 -6.36 -6.38 9.33
N ASN A 35 -5.38 -5.61 9.82
CA ASN A 35 -5.47 -4.16 9.87
C ASN A 35 -5.28 -3.55 8.49
N MET A 36 -5.99 -2.46 8.21
CA MET A 36 -5.83 -1.69 6.98
C MET A 36 -4.73 -0.64 7.17
N VAL A 37 -3.70 -0.69 6.34
CA VAL A 37 -2.57 0.25 6.34
C VAL A 37 -2.51 1.00 5.01
N GLY A 38 -2.45 2.33 5.10
CA GLY A 38 -2.22 3.20 3.95
C GLY A 38 -0.73 3.53 3.82
N LEU A 39 -0.15 3.22 2.66
CA LEU A 39 1.19 3.69 2.31
C LEU A 39 1.04 4.93 1.43
N HIS A 40 1.77 5.99 1.77
CA HIS A 40 1.80 7.24 1.02
C HIS A 40 3.23 7.53 0.56
N SER A 41 3.37 8.00 -0.68
CA SER A 41 4.66 8.40 -1.23
C SER A 41 4.49 9.56 -2.18
N LEU A 42 5.38 10.55 -2.10
CA LEU A 42 5.46 11.64 -3.08
C LEU A 42 6.17 11.23 -4.37
N LYS A 43 6.70 9.99 -4.44
CA LYS A 43 7.55 9.48 -5.52
C LYS A 43 6.92 8.30 -6.23
#